data_AF-A0A973KY29-F1
#
_entry.id   AF-A0A973KY29-F1
#
_cell.length_a   1.000
_cell.length_b   1.000
_cell.length_c   1.000
_cell.angle_alpha   90.00
_cell.angle_beta   90.00
_cell.angle_gamma   90.00
#
_symmetry.space_group_name_H-M   'P 1'
#
loop_
_entity.id
_entity.type
_entity.pdbx_description
1 polymer ?
#
loop_
_entity_poly.entity_id
_entity_poly.type
_entity_poly.pdbx_seq_one_letter_code
_entity_poly.pdbx_strand_id
1 'polypeptide(L)'
;MTAHPIPENGRCWWLVSGKERRLHAVAGQRITAEQMRTAIDDARLIPAPAVCGLRRRWWMPGLYSRLGRRRCTPCCHTLGIPPGYGTPANEQDINTPKDGPS
;
A
#
# COMPACT_ATOMS: atom_id res chain seq x y z
N MET A 1 4.25 -10.08 -4.69
CA MET A 1 3.60 -8.76 -4.92
C MET A 1 2.18 -8.64 -4.34
N THR A 2 2.05 -8.20 -3.08
CA THR A 2 0.75 -8.04 -2.39
C THR A 2 0.61 -6.64 -1.79
N ALA A 3 -0.59 -6.07 -1.74
CA ALA A 3 -0.88 -4.84 -0.97
C ALA A 3 -1.53 -5.11 0.39
N HIS A 4 -1.54 -6.38 0.81
CA HIS A 4 -2.05 -6.77 2.11
C HIS A 4 -1.15 -6.22 3.23
N PRO A 5 -1.68 -6.08 4.45
CA PRO A 5 -0.93 -5.61 5.62
C PRO A 5 -0.03 -6.73 6.18
N ILE A 6 0.87 -7.23 5.34
CA ILE A 6 1.90 -8.21 5.67
C ILE A 6 3.16 -7.50 6.25
N PRO A 7 4.05 -8.22 6.95
CA PRO A 7 5.27 -7.64 7.54
C PRO A 7 6.10 -6.81 6.55
N GLU A 8 6.26 -7.31 5.32
CA GLU A 8 7.04 -6.70 4.24
C GLU A 8 6.47 -5.35 3.79
N ASN A 9 5.17 -5.12 4.00
CA ASN A 9 4.51 -3.83 3.74
C ASN A 9 4.45 -2.93 4.97
N GLY A 10 5.14 -3.26 6.06
CA GLY A 10 5.05 -2.57 7.34
C GLY A 10 3.71 -2.78 8.04
N ARG A 11 3.07 -3.94 7.83
CA ARG A 11 1.73 -4.26 8.34
C ARG A 11 0.66 -3.22 7.93
N CYS A 12 0.85 -2.58 6.79
CA CYS A 12 -0.02 -1.54 6.26
C CYS A 12 -0.65 -1.93 4.92
N TRP A 13 -1.87 -1.46 4.69
CA TRP A 13 -2.45 -1.34 3.37
C TRP A 13 -1.84 -0.13 2.65
N TRP A 14 -1.45 -0.30 1.39
CA TRP A 14 -0.94 0.79 0.56
C TRP A 14 -1.99 1.21 -0.46
N LEU A 15 -2.68 2.30 -0.15
CA LEU A 15 -3.91 2.72 -0.82
C LEU A 15 -3.77 4.10 -1.46
N VAL A 16 -4.74 4.47 -2.28
CA VAL A 16 -4.82 5.79 -2.94
C VAL A 16 -6.12 6.49 -2.57
N SER A 17 -6.13 7.82 -2.62
CA SER A 17 -7.33 8.64 -2.42
C SER A 17 -7.53 9.63 -3.56
N GLY A 18 -8.69 9.60 -4.21
CA GLY A 18 -9.08 10.60 -5.22
C GLY A 18 -8.02 10.82 -6.31
N LYS A 19 -7.73 12.10 -6.62
CA LYS A 19 -6.74 12.51 -7.64
C LYS A 19 -5.28 12.32 -7.22
N GLU A 20 -5.00 11.92 -5.98
CA GLU A 20 -3.62 11.76 -5.54
C GLU A 20 -2.93 10.57 -6.23
N ARG A 21 -1.74 10.84 -6.78
CA ARG A 21 -0.92 9.85 -7.49
C ARG A 21 0.01 9.05 -6.57
N ARG A 22 -0.13 9.19 -5.25
CA ARG A 22 0.77 8.55 -4.28
C ARG A 22 0.07 7.46 -3.48
N LEU A 23 0.81 6.40 -3.17
CA LEU A 23 0.38 5.35 -2.24
C LEU A 23 0.60 5.82 -0.81
N HIS A 24 -0.46 5.84 -0.01
CA HIS A 24 -0.39 6.10 1.42
C HIS A 24 -0.54 4.80 2.19
N ALA A 25 0.21 4.68 3.27
CA ALA A 25 0.10 3.55 4.17
C ALA A 25 -1.04 3.79 5.18
N VAL A 26 -1.94 2.84 5.29
CA VAL A 26 -3.01 2.78 6.30
C VAL A 26 -2.77 1.51 7.12
N ALA A 27 -2.63 1.66 8.44
CA ALA A 27 -2.32 0.53 9.32
C ALA A 27 -3.36 -0.60 9.18
N GLY A 28 -2.92 -1.86 9.10
CA GLY A 28 -3.80 -3.02 8.91
C GLY A 28 -4.87 -3.18 9.99
N GLN A 29 -4.61 -2.67 11.21
CA GLN A 29 -5.57 -2.65 12.31
C GLN A 29 -6.75 -1.69 12.07
N ARG A 30 -6.61 -0.73 11.14
CA ARG A 30 -7.65 0.26 10.81
C ARG A 30 -8.62 -0.22 9.75
N ILE A 31 -8.24 -1.21 8.96
CA ILE A 31 -9.07 -1.78 7.89
C ILE A 31 -8.87 -3.29 7.89
N THR A 32 -9.91 -4.04 8.23
CA THR A 32 -9.86 -5.50 8.16
C THR A 32 -9.82 -5.99 6.71
N ALA A 33 -9.35 -7.22 6.49
CA ALA A 33 -9.34 -7.82 5.16
C ALA A 33 -10.75 -7.93 4.55
N GLU A 34 -11.76 -8.22 5.39
CA GLU A 34 -13.17 -8.26 4.99
C GLU A 34 -13.67 -6.88 4.56
N GLN A 35 -13.41 -5.83 5.36
CA GLN A 35 -13.76 -4.45 4.98
C GLN A 35 -13.12 -4.04 3.65
N MET A 36 -11.85 -4.41 3.43
CA MET A 36 -11.17 -4.14 2.17
C MET A 36 -11.84 -4.88 1.01
N ARG A 37 -12.18 -6.16 1.19
CA ARG A 37 -12.86 -6.97 0.18
C ARG A 37 -14.22 -6.39 -0.18
N THR A 38 -15.07 -6.15 0.81
CA THR A 38 -16.40 -5.56 0.60
C THR A 38 -16.30 -4.20 -0.09
N ALA A 39 -15.32 -3.36 0.26
CA ALA A 39 -15.15 -2.07 -0.39
C ALA A 39 -14.74 -2.19 -1.87
N ILE A 40 -13.91 -3.20 -2.21
CA ILE A 40 -13.55 -3.50 -3.60
C ILE A 40 -14.79 -3.98 -4.37
N ASP A 41 -15.52 -4.96 -3.80
CA ASP A 41 -16.69 -5.58 -4.43
C ASP A 41 -17.82 -4.55 -4.66
N ASP A 42 -18.05 -3.66 -3.69
CA ASP A 42 -19.08 -2.61 -3.75
C ASP A 42 -18.62 -1.32 -4.46
N ALA A 43 -17.36 -1.26 -4.94
CA ALA A 43 -16.73 -0.03 -5.46
C ALA A 43 -16.82 1.17 -4.49
N ARG A 44 -16.69 0.91 -3.18
CA ARG A 44 -16.77 1.90 -2.11
C ARG A 44 -15.40 2.36 -1.64
N LEU A 45 -15.35 3.59 -1.13
CA LEU A 45 -14.15 4.14 -0.52
C LEU A 45 -14.17 3.93 1.00
N ILE A 46 -13.04 3.52 1.58
CA ILE A 46 -12.92 3.25 3.03
C ILE A 46 -12.38 4.48 3.76
N PRO A 47 -13.12 5.07 4.72
CA PRO A 47 -12.59 6.16 5.54
C PRO A 47 -11.59 5.63 6.57
N ALA A 48 -10.36 6.13 6.56
CA ALA A 48 -9.36 5.82 7.58
C ALA A 48 -8.28 6.91 7.66
N PRO A 49 -7.55 7.06 8.78
CA PRO A 49 -6.32 7.83 8.80
C PRO A 49 -5.17 7.04 8.17
N ALA A 50 -4.39 7.68 7.30
CA ALA A 50 -3.07 7.19 6.91
C ALA A 50 -2.07 7.39 8.05
N VAL A 51 -0.96 6.64 8.01
CA VAL A 51 0.12 6.74 9.02
C VAL A 51 0.78 8.13 9.03
N CYS A 52 0.77 8.86 7.91
CA CYS A 52 1.21 10.25 7.85
C CYS A 52 0.23 11.26 8.48
N GLY A 53 -0.90 10.81 9.04
CA GLY A 53 -1.93 11.63 9.64
C GLY A 53 -3.02 12.11 8.67
N LEU A 54 -2.85 11.92 7.36
CA LEU A 54 -3.84 12.33 6.37
C LEU A 54 -5.15 11.54 6.53
N ARG A 55 -6.28 12.24 6.69
CA ARG A 55 -7.62 11.64 6.84
C ARG A 55 -8.39 11.75 5.52
N ARG A 56 -8.57 10.64 4.83
CA ARG A 56 -9.25 10.56 3.53
C ARG A 56 -10.08 9.28 3.43
N ARG A 57 -10.76 9.14 2.29
CA ARG A 57 -11.36 7.89 1.87
C ARG A 57 -10.46 7.22 0.84
N TRP A 58 -10.21 5.93 1.03
CA TRP A 58 -9.18 5.16 0.33
C TRP A 58 -9.80 4.11 -0.56
N TRP A 59 -9.10 3.76 -1.64
CA TRP A 59 -9.43 2.61 -2.47
C TRP A 59 -8.16 1.84 -2.85
N MET A 60 -8.32 0.57 -3.17
CA MET A 60 -7.25 -0.32 -3.60
C MET A 60 -6.93 -0.08 -5.08
N PRO A 61 -5.75 0.43 -5.44
CA PRO A 61 -5.38 0.58 -6.85
C PRO A 61 -5.20 -0.78 -7.51
N GLY A 62 -5.63 -0.90 -8.77
CA GLY A 62 -5.32 -2.06 -9.60
C GLY A 62 -3.80 -2.29 -9.73
N LEU A 63 -3.39 -3.54 -10.01
CA LEU A 63 -2.00 -3.99 -9.92
C LEU A 63 -0.99 -3.09 -10.66
N TYR A 64 -1.22 -2.83 -11.95
CA TYR A 64 -0.32 -2.00 -12.77
C TYR A 64 -0.28 -0.53 -12.31
N SER A 65 -1.44 0.02 -11.91
CA SER A 65 -1.53 1.37 -11.35
C SER A 65 -0.75 1.47 -10.03
N ARG A 66 -0.68 0.39 -9.24
CA ARG A 66 0.05 0.36 -7.98
C ARG A 66 1.57 0.38 -8.18
N LEU A 67 2.10 -0.47 -9.07
CA LEU A 67 3.55 -0.59 -9.29
C LEU A 67 4.18 0.72 -9.78
N GLY A 68 3.49 1.47 -10.64
CA GLY A 68 3.97 2.75 -11.17
C GLY A 68 3.82 3.95 -10.22
N ARG A 69 3.19 3.79 -9.05
CA ARG A 69 2.92 4.91 -8.13
C ARG A 69 3.99 5.07 -7.09
N ARG A 70 4.36 6.33 -6.83
CA ARG A 70 5.26 6.69 -5.74
C ARG A 70 4.58 6.45 -4.39
N ARG A 71 5.33 5.98 -3.40
CA ARG A 71 4.90 6.01 -2.01
C ARG A 71 4.91 7.45 -1.49
N CYS A 72 4.00 7.73 -0.56
CA CYS A 72 3.96 8.97 0.17
C CYS A 72 5.22 9.07 1.07
N THR A 73 6.09 10.05 0.81
CA THR A 73 7.33 10.27 1.58
C THR A 73 7.09 10.41 3.09
N PRO A 74 6.10 11.20 3.56
CA PRO A 74 5.73 11.20 4.98
C PRO A 74 5.37 9.82 5.53
N CYS A 75 4.60 9.00 4.81
CA CYS A 75 4.29 7.64 5.26
C CYS A 75 5.55 6.78 5.37
N CYS A 76 6.48 6.93 4.43
CA CYS A 76 7.75 6.19 4.43
C CYS A 76 8.60 6.57 5.65
N HIS A 77 8.72 7.87 5.95
CA HIS A 77 9.46 8.35 7.11
C HIS A 77 8.85 7.86 8.42
N THR A 78 7.52 7.92 8.55
CA THR A 78 6.82 7.41 9.75
C THR A 78 7.03 5.91 9.95
N LEU A 79 7.13 5.15 8.86
CA LEU A 79 7.36 3.69 8.91
C LEU A 79 8.84 3.31 8.95
N GLY A 80 9.77 4.27 8.89
CA GLY A 80 11.21 3.99 8.88
C GLY A 80 11.70 3.28 7.62
N ILE A 81 11.02 3.44 6.47
CA ILE A 81 11.39 2.82 5.20
C ILE A 81 11.79 3.86 4.15
N PRO A 82 12.60 3.50 3.15
CA PRO A 82 12.94 4.42 2.07
C PRO A 82 11.71 4.75 1.20
N PRO A 83 11.58 5.99 0.72
CA PRO A 83 10.66 6.33 -0.36
C PRO A 83 10.95 5.51 -1.62
N GLY A 84 9.91 5.18 -2.38
CA GLY A 84 10.06 4.36 -3.59
C GLY A 84 8.75 4.21 -4.36
N TYR A 85 8.67 3.17 -5.19
CA TYR A 85 7.51 2.90 -6.05
C TYR A 85 6.80 1.60 -5.64
N GLY A 86 5.50 1.54 -5.87
CA GLY A 86 4.69 0.42 -5.41
C GLY A 86 4.71 0.24 -3.89
N THR A 87 4.15 -0.88 -3.44
CA THR A 87 4.26 -1.29 -2.03
C THR A 87 5.68 -1.77 -1.72
N PRO A 88 6.17 -1.64 -0.46
CA PRO A 88 7.52 -2.03 -0.10
C PRO A 88 7.84 -3.51 -0.40
N ALA A 89 6.84 -4.40 -0.26
CA ALA A 89 7.01 -5.82 -0.63
C ALA A 89 7.37 -6.05 -2.11
N ASN A 90 7.02 -5.13 -3.02
CA ASN A 90 7.40 -5.30 -4.44
C ASN A 90 8.88 -4.97 -4.69
N GLU A 91 9.54 -4.19 -3.82
CA GLU A 91 10.97 -3.89 -3.94
C GLU A 91 11.84 -5.05 -3.43
N GLN A 92 11.35 -5.78 -2.42
CA GLN A 92 12.02 -7.01 -1.95
C GLN A 92 11.97 -8.12 -3.01
N ASP A 93 10.86 -8.26 -3.75
CA ASP A 93 10.74 -9.22 -4.86
C ASP A 93 11.67 -8.89 -6.05
N ILE A 94 12.05 -7.62 -6.27
CA ILE A 94 12.90 -7.20 -7.40
C ILE A 94 14.40 -7.27 -7.07
N ASN A 95 14.78 -7.05 -5.82
CA ASN A 95 16.18 -7.06 -5.38
C ASN A 95 16.65 -8.41 -4.81
N THR A 96 15.79 -9.43 -4.78
CA THR A 96 16.24 -10.79 -4.50
C THR A 96 16.89 -11.35 -5.77
N PRO A 97 18.18 -11.72 -5.76
CA PRO A 97 18.77 -12.45 -6.87
C PRO A 97 17.90 -13.68 -7.14
N LYS A 98 17.41 -13.81 -8.38
CA LYS A 98 16.87 -15.10 -8.82
C LYS A 98 18.07 -16.01 -8.98
N ASP A 99 18.48 -16.69 -7.91
CA ASP A 99 19.32 -17.86 -8.03
C ASP A 99 18.50 -18.89 -8.82
N GLY A 100 18.75 -18.93 -10.13
CA GLY A 100 18.23 -19.95 -11.01
C GLY A 100 18.92 -21.29 -10.70
N PRO A 101 18.21 -22.43 -10.76
CA PRO A 101 18.90 -23.70 -10.85
C PRO A 101 19.41 -23.87 -12.29
N SER A 102 20.72 -24.17 -12.39
CA SER A 102 21.32 -24.81 -13.58
C SER A 102 20.79 -26.24 -13.74
#